data_AF-A0A9W3PG90-F1
#
_entry.id   AF-A0A9W3PG90-F1
#
_cell.length_a   1.000
_cell.length_b   1.000
_cell.length_c   1.000
_cell.angle_alpha   90.00
_cell.angle_beta   90.00
_cell.angle_gamma   90.00
#
_symmetry.space_group_name_H-M   'P 1'
#
loop_
_entity.id
_entity.type
_entity.pdbx_description
1 polymer ?
#
loop_
_entity_poly.entity_id
_entity_poly.type
_entity_poly.pdbx_seq_one_letter_code
_entity_poly.pdbx_strand_id
1 'polypeptide(L)'
;MKKQEKKSGRVVPLRLNILFLCVFLLFSGIIIQLGKVQIFDGETYKNEVEKRENATVGLSVPRGKIFDREGNPVVDNKSLRTITYTKVKGVKQEEILKSARQLADIIEMPQEDIDKLTETDKKDFWMQLNPELAQDLVSKKEIDKFRDKDITGKELDKKIEDLKRKRVTDKNLQELTAKDIEVLAIKSKMTSGFQMAPQIIKKDVSEQEYAVISENLANLPGVDASVDWERIYVNDGLFRSVLGNVSNADEGLPRERLDYYLVRDYSRNDRVGKSYIEQQYEDVLHGTKKEVRSIADKQGNTIRTCLKSF
;
A
#
# COMPACT_ATOMS: atom_id res chain seq x y z
N MET A 1 -44.46 78.40 25.62
CA MET A 1 -43.92 77.74 24.40
C MET A 1 -42.65 76.98 24.77
N LYS A 2 -42.66 75.64 24.73
CA LYS A 2 -41.44 74.82 24.70
C LYS A 2 -41.57 73.84 23.54
N LYS A 3 -40.67 74.01 22.57
CA LYS A 3 -40.61 73.35 21.27
C LYS A 3 -40.10 71.92 21.49
N GLN A 4 -40.85 70.90 21.07
CA GLN A 4 -40.35 69.52 21.05
C GLN A 4 -39.40 69.34 19.86
N GLU A 5 -38.13 69.04 20.14
CA GLU A 5 -37.16 68.58 19.15
C GLU A 5 -37.42 67.10 18.84
N LYS A 6 -37.81 66.79 17.59
CA LYS A 6 -37.86 65.42 17.08
C LYS A 6 -36.43 64.90 16.91
N LYS A 7 -36.03 63.91 17.72
CA LYS A 7 -34.84 63.10 17.45
C LYS A 7 -35.07 62.29 16.18
N SER A 8 -34.38 62.67 15.10
CA SER A 8 -34.25 61.86 13.89
C SER A 8 -33.49 60.57 14.25
N GLY A 9 -34.22 59.48 14.48
CA GLY A 9 -33.63 58.16 14.45
C GLY A 9 -33.13 57.92 13.03
N ARG A 10 -31.84 57.63 12.85
CA ARG A 10 -31.30 57.19 11.55
C ARG A 10 -32.02 55.89 11.18
N VAL A 11 -33.08 56.01 10.40
CA VAL A 11 -33.80 54.86 9.85
C VAL A 11 -32.87 54.25 8.83
N VAL A 12 -32.24 53.13 9.21
CA VAL A 12 -31.40 52.37 8.28
C VAL A 12 -32.28 52.04 7.06
N PRO A 13 -31.88 52.44 5.84
CA PRO A 13 -32.73 52.24 4.67
C PRO A 13 -32.93 50.73 4.47
N LEU A 14 -34.15 50.30 4.13
CA LEU A 14 -34.52 48.88 3.94
C LEU A 14 -33.50 48.12 3.07
N ARG A 15 -32.96 48.78 2.05
CA ARG A 15 -31.93 48.24 1.15
C ARG A 15 -30.65 47.82 1.89
N LEU A 16 -30.26 48.54 2.93
CA LEU A 16 -29.10 48.21 3.75
C LEU A 16 -29.38 47.00 4.66
N ASN A 17 -30.58 46.86 5.22
CA ASN A 17 -30.97 45.67 5.98
C ASN A 17 -31.03 44.41 5.09
N ILE A 18 -31.52 44.54 3.85
CA ILE A 18 -31.51 43.46 2.86
C ILE A 18 -30.05 43.05 2.54
N LEU A 19 -29.16 44.02 2.36
CA LEU A 19 -27.73 43.76 2.15
C LEU A 19 -27.11 43.01 3.34
N PHE A 20 -27.38 43.46 4.57
CA PHE A 20 -26.89 42.78 5.77
C PHE A 20 -27.44 41.35 5.90
N LEU A 21 -28.70 41.12 5.56
CA LEU A 21 -29.28 39.77 5.56
C LEU A 21 -28.62 38.86 4.53
N CYS A 22 -28.38 39.35 3.31
CA CYS A 22 -27.66 38.59 2.28
C CYS A 22 -26.25 38.22 2.72
N VAL A 23 -25.51 39.18 3.29
CA VAL A 23 -24.16 38.95 3.82
C VAL A 23 -24.20 37.94 4.97
N PHE A 24 -25.17 38.06 5.89
CA PHE A 24 -25.35 37.13 7.00
C PHE A 24 -25.63 35.69 6.53
N LEU A 25 -26.46 35.52 5.50
CA LEU A 25 -26.75 34.20 4.92
C LEU A 25 -25.53 33.59 4.24
N LEU A 26 -24.73 34.39 3.53
CA LEU A 26 -23.47 33.92 2.94
C LEU A 26 -22.49 33.45 4.03
N PHE A 27 -22.29 34.25 5.09
CA PHE A 27 -21.43 33.86 6.21
C PHE A 27 -21.97 32.63 6.95
N SER A 28 -23.28 32.52 7.14
CA SER A 28 -23.90 31.33 7.75
C SER A 28 -23.63 30.09 6.91
N GLY A 29 -23.72 30.18 5.58
CA GLY A 29 -23.35 29.09 4.68
C GLY A 29 -21.89 28.66 4.80
N ILE A 30 -20.96 29.63 4.86
CA ILE A 30 -19.54 29.36 5.05
C ILE A 30 -19.27 28.70 6.41
N ILE A 31 -19.90 29.18 7.49
CA ILE A 31 -19.73 28.61 8.84
C ILE A 31 -20.25 27.17 8.89
N ILE A 32 -21.40 26.88 8.27
CA ILE A 32 -21.93 25.51 8.19
C ILE A 32 -20.99 24.62 7.38
N GLN A 33 -20.46 25.10 6.26
CA GLN A 33 -19.49 24.34 5.45
C GLN A 33 -18.18 24.10 6.21
N LEU A 34 -17.69 25.09 6.96
CA LEU A 34 -16.50 24.97 7.78
C LEU A 34 -16.72 23.98 8.93
N GLY A 35 -17.88 24.05 9.59
CA GLY A 35 -18.28 23.11 10.64
C GLY A 35 -18.40 21.69 10.10
N LYS A 36 -18.90 21.51 8.88
CA LYS A 36 -18.92 20.21 8.20
C LYS A 36 -17.49 19.67 8.03
N VAL A 37 -16.58 20.48 7.48
CA VAL A 37 -15.17 20.09 7.25
C VAL A 37 -14.43 19.81 8.56
N GLN A 38 -14.69 20.56 9.63
CA GLN A 38 -13.99 20.39 10.91
C GLN A 38 -14.56 19.26 11.77
N ILE A 39 -15.87 19.01 11.75
CA ILE A 39 -16.52 18.00 12.59
C ILE A 39 -16.59 16.64 11.89
N PHE A 40 -16.90 16.61 10.58
CA PHE A 40 -16.98 15.35 9.83
C PHE A 40 -15.63 14.94 9.25
N ASP A 41 -14.85 15.89 8.73
CA ASP A 41 -13.57 15.59 8.06
C ASP A 41 -12.34 16.01 8.90
N GLY A 42 -12.53 16.49 10.14
CA GLY A 42 -11.40 16.99 10.96
C GLY A 42 -10.38 15.90 11.30
N GLU A 43 -10.87 14.72 11.68
CA GLU A 43 -10.01 13.55 11.95
C GLU A 43 -9.29 13.09 10.69
N THR A 44 -9.98 13.14 9.54
CA THR A 44 -9.41 12.85 8.21
C THR A 44 -8.18 13.70 7.92
N TYR A 45 -8.34 15.02 7.98
CA TYR A 45 -7.24 15.94 7.63
C TYR A 45 -6.09 15.86 8.63
N LYS A 46 -6.39 15.61 9.91
CA LYS A 46 -5.36 15.35 10.92
C LYS A 46 -4.58 14.07 10.60
N ASN A 47 -5.28 13.00 10.23
CA ASN A 47 -4.65 11.74 9.84
C ASN A 47 -3.80 11.89 8.56
N GLU A 48 -4.25 12.66 7.58
CA GLU A 48 -3.45 12.96 6.38
C GLU A 48 -2.12 13.67 6.69
N VAL A 49 -2.13 14.60 7.66
CA VAL A 49 -0.91 15.28 8.11
C VAL A 49 0.00 14.33 8.89
N GLU A 50 -0.55 13.55 9.83
CA GLU A 50 0.23 12.59 10.61
C GLU A 50 0.86 11.49 9.75
N LYS A 51 0.17 11.02 8.69
CA LYS A 51 0.67 10.02 7.72
C LYS A 51 1.83 10.54 6.86
N ARG A 52 1.95 11.86 6.65
CA ARG A 52 3.10 12.45 5.94
C ARG A 52 4.37 12.48 6.79
N GLU A 53 4.22 12.61 8.12
CA GLU A 53 5.34 12.72 9.05
C GLU A 53 5.76 11.37 9.65
N ASN A 54 4.83 10.43 9.83
CA ASN A 54 5.11 9.12 10.45
C ASN A 54 4.65 7.98 9.54
N ALA A 55 5.55 7.04 9.28
CA ALA A 55 5.20 5.80 8.60
C ALA A 55 4.57 4.84 9.60
N THR A 56 3.25 4.66 9.51
CA THR A 56 2.52 3.67 10.29
C THR A 56 2.57 2.33 9.56
N VAL A 57 3.21 1.33 10.17
CA VAL A 57 3.14 -0.05 9.67
C VAL A 57 1.97 -0.73 10.36
N GLY A 58 0.90 -0.99 9.61
CA GLY A 58 -0.26 -1.71 10.11
C GLY A 58 -0.06 -3.22 9.99
N LEU A 59 -0.04 -3.93 11.12
CA LEU A 59 -0.15 -5.38 11.11
C LEU A 59 -1.57 -5.79 10.73
N SER A 60 -1.69 -6.95 10.09
CA SER A 60 -2.99 -7.55 9.78
C SER A 60 -3.70 -8.00 11.06
N VAL A 61 -4.99 -7.77 11.13
CA VAL A 61 -5.86 -8.15 12.27
C VAL A 61 -7.05 -8.95 11.77
N PRO A 62 -7.56 -9.90 12.59
CA PRO A 62 -8.73 -10.67 12.19
C PRO A 62 -9.95 -9.76 12.11
N ARG A 63 -10.82 -10.03 11.14
CA ARG A 63 -12.12 -9.36 10.99
C ARG A 63 -13.15 -9.99 11.92
N GLY A 64 -14.23 -9.26 12.21
CA GLY A 64 -15.37 -9.78 12.96
C GLY A 64 -15.96 -11.05 12.31
N LYS A 65 -16.27 -12.07 13.13
CA LYS A 65 -16.93 -13.29 12.66
C LYS A 65 -18.41 -13.00 12.36
N ILE A 66 -18.98 -13.73 11.42
CA ILE A 66 -20.42 -13.66 11.12
C ILE A 66 -21.05 -14.97 11.54
N PHE A 67 -22.16 -14.89 12.28
CA PHE A 67 -22.88 -16.04 12.81
C PHE A 67 -24.28 -16.13 12.22
N ASP A 68 -24.84 -17.33 12.19
CA ASP A 68 -26.27 -17.53 11.94
C ASP A 68 -27.09 -17.20 13.19
N ARG A 69 -28.41 -17.40 13.10
CA ARG A 69 -29.34 -17.14 14.21
C ARG A 69 -29.14 -18.08 15.42
N GLU A 70 -28.50 -19.23 15.21
CA GLU A 70 -28.26 -20.25 16.24
C GLU A 70 -26.87 -20.06 16.88
N GLY A 71 -26.06 -19.12 16.37
CA GLY A 71 -24.72 -18.82 16.87
C GLY A 71 -23.63 -19.64 16.19
N ASN A 72 -23.92 -20.37 15.12
CA ASN A 72 -22.89 -21.09 14.37
C ASN A 72 -22.12 -20.13 13.46
N PRO A 73 -20.78 -20.22 13.38
CA PRO A 73 -20.00 -19.36 12.51
C PRO A 73 -20.31 -19.68 11.04
N VAL A 74 -20.71 -18.67 10.30
CA VAL A 74 -20.89 -18.72 8.84
C VAL A 74 -19.66 -18.15 8.14
N VAL A 75 -19.02 -17.16 8.76
CA VAL A 75 -17.75 -16.59 8.29
C VAL A 75 -16.77 -16.46 9.43
N ASP A 76 -15.57 -17.00 9.24
CA ASP A 76 -14.48 -17.02 10.22
C ASP A 76 -13.17 -16.55 9.58
N ASN A 77 -12.07 -16.58 10.34
CA ASN A 77 -10.73 -16.23 9.90
C ASN A 77 -9.76 -17.39 10.18
N LYS A 78 -8.93 -17.73 9.19
CA LYS A 78 -7.78 -18.63 9.33
C LYS A 78 -6.55 -17.82 9.68
N SER A 79 -5.84 -18.23 10.72
CA SER A 79 -4.50 -17.70 11.01
C SER A 79 -3.48 -18.38 10.09
N LEU A 80 -2.68 -17.58 9.38
CA LEU A 80 -1.63 -18.04 8.46
C LEU A 80 -0.29 -17.39 8.83
N ARG A 81 0.73 -18.21 9.05
CA ARG A 81 2.11 -17.73 9.21
C ARG A 81 2.56 -17.09 7.90
N THR A 82 3.03 -15.86 7.96
CA THR A 82 3.24 -15.04 6.76
C THR A 82 4.53 -14.24 6.88
N ILE A 83 5.33 -14.33 5.82
CA ILE A 83 6.56 -13.53 5.68
C ILE A 83 6.21 -12.29 4.88
N THR A 84 6.54 -11.13 5.44
CA THR A 84 6.30 -9.84 4.80
C THR A 84 7.60 -9.08 4.57
N TYR A 85 7.58 -8.13 3.65
CA TYR A 85 8.67 -7.22 3.38
C TYR A 85 8.16 -5.78 3.32
N THR A 86 8.71 -4.93 4.17
CA THR A 86 8.46 -3.48 4.16
C THR A 86 9.61 -2.78 3.47
N LYS A 87 9.32 -2.16 2.33
CA LYS A 87 10.30 -1.35 1.60
C LYS A 87 10.56 -0.04 2.35
N VAL A 88 11.59 -0.04 3.19
CA VAL A 88 12.02 1.17 3.91
C VAL A 88 12.79 2.11 3.01
N LYS A 89 12.75 3.41 3.33
CA LYS A 89 13.43 4.45 2.55
C LYS A 89 14.95 4.32 2.70
N GLY A 90 15.67 4.36 1.57
CA GLY A 90 17.13 4.37 1.56
C GLY A 90 17.80 3.01 1.35
N VAL A 91 17.06 1.90 1.34
CA VAL A 91 17.61 0.57 1.03
C VAL A 91 18.05 0.51 -0.42
N LYS A 92 19.28 0.04 -0.64
CA LYS A 92 19.85 -0.10 -2.00
C LYS A 92 19.34 -1.36 -2.69
N GLN A 93 19.32 -1.37 -4.02
CA GLN A 93 18.84 -2.54 -4.77
C GLN A 93 19.67 -3.80 -4.52
N GLU A 94 20.96 -3.66 -4.23
CA GLU A 94 21.86 -4.76 -3.90
C GLU A 94 21.49 -5.42 -2.56
N GLU A 95 21.06 -4.62 -1.58
CA GLU A 95 20.60 -5.13 -0.28
C GLU A 95 19.28 -5.88 -0.43
N ILE A 96 18.35 -5.37 -1.24
CA ILE A 96 17.10 -6.06 -1.57
C ILE A 96 17.40 -7.42 -2.22
N LEU A 97 18.33 -7.46 -3.18
CA LEU A 97 18.72 -8.70 -3.84
C LEU A 97 19.36 -9.68 -2.85
N LYS A 98 20.21 -9.19 -1.94
CA LYS A 98 20.83 -10.01 -0.90
C LYS A 98 19.77 -10.64 0.02
N SER A 99 18.82 -9.85 0.52
CA SER A 99 17.71 -10.35 1.34
C SER A 99 16.86 -11.36 0.56
N ALA A 100 16.58 -11.10 -0.72
CA ALA A 100 15.84 -12.04 -1.56
C ALA A 100 16.57 -13.39 -1.72
N ARG A 101 17.90 -13.39 -1.88
CA ARG A 101 18.71 -14.62 -1.93
C ARG A 101 18.65 -15.39 -0.62
N GLN A 102 18.81 -14.70 0.50
CA GLN A 102 18.75 -15.34 1.82
C GLN A 102 17.36 -15.93 2.11
N LEU A 103 16.30 -15.26 1.65
CA LEU A 103 14.94 -15.80 1.74
C LEU A 103 14.75 -17.03 0.85
N ALA A 104 15.24 -17.01 -0.39
CA ALA A 104 15.16 -18.17 -1.29
C ALA A 104 15.93 -19.40 -0.78
N ASP A 105 16.89 -19.23 0.13
CA ASP A 105 17.57 -20.36 0.80
C ASP A 105 16.68 -21.05 1.84
N ILE A 106 15.63 -20.37 2.34
CA ILE A 106 14.80 -20.82 3.45
C ILE A 106 13.40 -21.17 2.97
N ILE A 107 12.82 -20.37 2.07
CA ILE A 107 11.43 -20.52 1.61
C ILE A 107 11.34 -20.86 0.13
N GLU A 108 10.46 -21.81 -0.19
CA GLU A 108 10.07 -22.12 -1.57
C GLU A 108 8.87 -21.28 -1.99
N MET A 109 8.93 -20.65 -3.16
CA MET A 109 7.83 -19.80 -3.64
C MET A 109 6.72 -20.64 -4.28
N PRO A 110 5.42 -20.32 -4.06
CA PRO A 110 4.33 -20.98 -4.75
C PRO A 110 4.47 -20.84 -6.27
N GLN A 111 4.15 -21.89 -7.03
CA GLN A 111 4.23 -21.87 -8.50
C GLN A 111 3.39 -20.75 -9.11
N GLU A 112 2.23 -20.43 -8.53
CA GLU A 112 1.36 -19.33 -8.97
C GLU A 112 2.10 -17.97 -9.00
N ASP A 113 3.01 -17.74 -8.05
CA ASP A 113 3.78 -16.49 -7.99
C ASP A 113 4.95 -16.49 -8.97
N ILE A 114 5.51 -17.65 -9.27
CA ILE A 114 6.52 -17.83 -10.31
C ILE A 114 5.89 -17.61 -11.70
N ASP A 115 4.67 -18.12 -11.92
CA ASP A 115 3.96 -18.00 -13.19
C ASP A 115 3.54 -16.55 -13.50
N LYS A 116 3.41 -15.70 -12.46
CA LYS A 116 3.17 -14.26 -12.62
C LYS A 116 4.38 -13.50 -13.19
N LEU A 117 5.58 -14.10 -13.17
CA LEU A 117 6.79 -13.45 -13.68
C LEU A 117 6.75 -13.29 -15.20
N THR A 118 6.92 -12.06 -15.66
CA THR A 118 6.94 -11.77 -17.09
C THR A 118 8.32 -12.10 -17.69
N GLU A 119 8.35 -12.32 -19.00
CA GLU A 119 9.61 -12.45 -19.73
C GLU A 119 10.50 -11.21 -19.58
N THR A 120 9.90 -10.02 -19.40
CA THR A 120 10.65 -8.80 -19.11
C THR A 120 11.37 -8.89 -17.77
N ASP A 121 10.71 -9.40 -16.73
CA ASP A 121 11.30 -9.56 -15.40
C ASP A 121 12.51 -10.50 -15.44
N LYS A 122 12.39 -11.62 -16.17
CA LYS A 122 13.48 -12.59 -16.35
C LYS A 122 14.66 -11.98 -17.09
N LYS A 123 14.40 -11.21 -18.15
CA LYS A 123 15.45 -10.51 -18.93
C LYS A 123 16.17 -9.46 -18.09
N ASP A 124 15.42 -8.65 -17.36
CA ASP A 124 15.97 -7.65 -16.45
C ASP A 124 16.82 -8.28 -15.36
N PHE A 125 16.36 -9.41 -14.82
CA PHE A 125 17.09 -10.15 -13.82
C PHE A 125 18.38 -10.76 -14.37
N TRP A 126 18.33 -11.39 -15.55
CA TRP A 126 19.53 -11.91 -16.21
C TRP A 126 20.57 -10.80 -16.47
N MET A 127 20.13 -9.63 -16.92
CA MET A 127 21.02 -8.47 -17.11
C MET A 127 21.62 -7.96 -15.79
N GLN A 128 20.86 -8.05 -14.69
CA GLN A 128 21.33 -7.69 -13.36
C GLN A 128 22.38 -8.69 -12.84
N LEU A 129 22.22 -9.98 -13.12
CA LEU A 129 23.19 -11.02 -12.75
C LEU A 129 24.47 -10.96 -13.59
N ASN A 130 24.35 -10.58 -14.85
CA ASN A 130 25.43 -10.58 -15.83
C ASN A 130 25.68 -9.17 -16.40
N PRO A 131 26.15 -8.21 -15.60
CA PRO A 131 26.27 -6.82 -16.02
C PRO A 131 27.25 -6.62 -17.18
N GLU A 132 28.33 -7.40 -17.24
CA GLU A 132 29.33 -7.34 -18.33
C GLU A 132 28.74 -7.85 -19.65
N LEU A 133 28.16 -9.05 -19.65
CA LEU A 133 27.51 -9.62 -20.84
C LEU A 133 26.38 -8.71 -21.34
N ALA A 134 25.60 -8.13 -20.42
CA ALA A 134 24.53 -7.20 -20.77
C ALA A 134 25.04 -5.89 -21.37
N GLN A 135 26.25 -5.44 -21.01
CA GLN A 135 26.88 -4.28 -21.65
C GLN A 135 27.35 -4.61 -23.07
N ASP A 136 27.93 -5.80 -23.27
CA ASP A 136 28.42 -6.25 -24.57
C ASP A 136 27.30 -6.48 -25.60
N LEU A 137 26.06 -6.69 -25.14
CA LEU A 137 24.89 -6.76 -26.01
C LEU A 137 24.68 -5.48 -26.83
N VAL A 138 25.18 -4.32 -26.40
CA VAL A 138 25.00 -3.05 -27.13
C VAL A 138 26.34 -2.39 -27.42
N SER A 139 26.62 -2.17 -28.70
CA SER A 139 27.89 -1.57 -29.10
C SER A 139 27.92 -0.06 -28.84
N LYS A 140 29.10 0.49 -28.54
CA LYS A 140 29.31 1.94 -28.34
C LYS A 140 28.81 2.77 -29.53
N LYS A 141 29.01 2.27 -30.75
CA LYS A 141 28.54 2.91 -32.00
C LYS A 141 27.01 3.05 -32.08
N GLU A 142 26.26 2.15 -31.44
CA GLU A 142 24.80 2.23 -31.42
C GLU A 142 24.31 3.22 -30.38
N ILE A 143 25.00 3.31 -29.24
CA ILE A 143 24.75 4.34 -28.23
C ILE A 143 24.98 5.73 -28.82
N ASP A 144 26.07 5.90 -29.58
CA ASP A 144 26.39 7.16 -30.23
C ASP A 144 25.34 7.55 -31.29
N LYS A 145 24.79 6.58 -32.05
CA LYS A 145 23.66 6.84 -32.97
C LYS A 145 22.39 7.36 -32.28
N PHE A 146 22.16 7.04 -31.01
CA PHE A 146 21.04 7.62 -30.25
C PHE A 146 21.35 9.03 -29.78
N ARG A 147 22.61 9.29 -29.40
CA ARG A 147 23.10 10.63 -29.04
C ARG A 147 23.05 11.59 -30.23
N ASP A 148 23.39 11.11 -31.42
CA ASP A 148 23.30 11.87 -32.69
C ASP A 148 21.86 12.27 -33.07
N LYS A 149 20.84 11.66 -32.43
CA LYS A 149 19.42 11.97 -32.61
C LYS A 149 18.86 12.87 -31.50
N ASP A 150 19.72 13.57 -30.75
CA ASP A 150 19.38 14.42 -29.60
C ASP A 150 18.66 13.69 -28.44
N ILE A 151 18.73 12.35 -28.40
CA ILE A 151 18.16 11.58 -27.30
C ILE A 151 19.17 11.58 -26.15
N THR A 152 18.82 12.26 -25.05
CA THR A 152 19.72 12.45 -23.90
C THR A 152 19.04 12.08 -22.57
N GLY A 153 19.86 11.86 -21.54
CA GLY A 153 19.41 11.56 -20.18
C GLY A 153 18.58 10.28 -20.08
N LYS A 154 17.51 10.30 -19.27
CA LYS A 154 16.69 9.13 -18.95
C LYS A 154 16.07 8.44 -20.16
N GLU A 155 15.81 9.18 -21.24
CA GLU A 155 15.24 8.61 -22.46
C GLU A 155 16.25 7.73 -23.22
N LEU A 156 17.53 8.13 -23.19
CA LEU A 156 18.62 7.35 -23.76
C LEU A 156 18.79 6.04 -22.99
N ASP A 157 18.83 6.11 -21.65
CA ASP A 157 18.98 4.94 -20.78
C ASP A 157 17.88 3.92 -21.03
N LYS A 158 16.62 4.39 -21.09
CA LYS A 158 15.47 3.54 -21.40
C LYS A 158 15.59 2.86 -22.76
N LYS A 159 15.99 3.58 -23.81
CA LYS A 159 16.18 2.98 -25.15
C LYS A 159 17.31 1.97 -25.18
N ILE A 160 18.38 2.20 -24.43
CA ILE A 160 19.49 1.24 -24.28
C ILE A 160 19.00 -0.02 -23.58
N GLU A 161 18.26 0.11 -22.47
CA GLU A 161 17.67 -1.03 -21.75
C GLU A 161 16.69 -1.82 -22.63
N ASP A 162 15.81 -1.13 -23.37
CA ASP A 162 14.88 -1.78 -24.31
C ASP A 162 15.62 -2.55 -25.41
N LEU A 163 16.75 -2.03 -25.90
CA LEU A 163 17.58 -2.74 -26.86
C LEU A 163 18.27 -3.96 -26.25
N LYS A 164 18.81 -3.83 -25.04
CA LYS A 164 19.39 -4.96 -24.33
C LYS A 164 18.35 -6.06 -24.15
N ARG A 165 17.14 -5.74 -23.66
CA ARG A 165 16.02 -6.68 -23.52
C ARG A 165 15.64 -7.39 -24.81
N LYS A 166 15.66 -6.68 -25.95
CA LYS A 166 15.42 -7.29 -27.28
C LYS A 166 16.50 -8.26 -27.70
N ARG A 167 17.75 -8.05 -27.25
CA ARG A 167 18.91 -8.88 -27.58
C ARG A 167 19.13 -10.03 -26.61
N VAL A 168 18.54 -9.98 -25.41
CA VAL A 168 18.49 -11.15 -24.52
C VAL A 168 17.64 -12.23 -25.20
N THR A 169 18.30 -13.34 -25.53
CA THR A 169 17.71 -14.49 -26.20
C THR A 169 17.22 -15.52 -25.20
N ASP A 170 16.36 -16.45 -25.64
CA ASP A 170 15.87 -17.55 -24.80
C ASP A 170 17.01 -18.45 -24.29
N LYS A 171 18.12 -18.54 -25.04
CA LYS A 171 19.33 -19.24 -24.61
C LYS A 171 19.94 -18.61 -23.36
N ASN A 172 19.92 -17.29 -23.25
CA ASN A 172 20.39 -16.59 -22.06
C ASN A 172 19.44 -16.81 -20.88
N LEU A 173 18.13 -16.87 -21.13
CA LEU A 173 17.15 -17.14 -20.10
C LEU A 173 17.24 -18.57 -19.54
N GLN A 174 17.70 -19.53 -20.34
CA GLN A 174 18.00 -20.90 -19.88
C GLN A 174 19.20 -20.99 -18.92
N GLU A 175 20.03 -19.96 -18.83
CA GLU A 175 21.12 -19.90 -17.84
C GLU A 175 20.60 -19.63 -16.42
N LEU A 176 19.37 -19.11 -16.28
CA LEU A 176 18.75 -18.89 -14.98
C LEU A 176 18.38 -20.23 -14.35
N THR A 177 18.93 -20.50 -13.18
CA THR A 177 18.61 -21.71 -12.41
C THR A 177 17.21 -21.60 -11.80
N ALA A 178 16.61 -22.73 -11.38
CA ALA A 178 15.34 -22.72 -10.66
C ALA A 178 15.39 -21.81 -9.42
N LYS A 179 16.53 -21.82 -8.71
CA LYS A 179 16.79 -20.94 -7.56
C LYS A 179 16.84 -19.46 -7.95
N ASP A 180 17.44 -19.12 -9.09
CA ASP A 180 17.44 -17.75 -9.59
C ASP A 180 16.02 -17.25 -9.89
N ILE A 181 15.14 -18.13 -10.37
CA ILE A 181 13.72 -17.82 -10.58
C ILE A 181 12.99 -17.59 -9.26
N GLU A 182 13.28 -18.36 -8.21
CA GLU A 182 12.72 -18.11 -6.87
C GLU A 182 13.19 -16.78 -6.29
N VAL A 183 14.48 -16.47 -6.39
CA VAL A 183 15.04 -15.18 -5.98
C VAL A 183 14.36 -14.04 -6.73
N LEU A 184 14.11 -14.20 -8.04
CA LEU A 184 13.38 -13.24 -8.85
C LEU A 184 11.93 -13.08 -8.37
N ALA A 185 11.22 -14.17 -8.07
CA ALA A 185 9.86 -14.12 -7.56
C ALA A 185 9.78 -13.34 -6.24
N ILE A 186 10.68 -13.62 -5.30
CA ILE A 186 10.76 -12.92 -4.01
C ILE A 186 11.11 -11.44 -4.25
N LYS A 187 12.14 -11.15 -5.03
CA LYS A 187 12.55 -9.77 -5.36
C LYS A 187 11.42 -8.99 -6.02
N SER A 188 10.70 -9.60 -6.95
CA SER A 188 9.57 -8.97 -7.63
C SER A 188 8.53 -8.51 -6.60
N LYS A 189 8.11 -9.38 -5.69
CA LYS A 189 7.19 -9.05 -4.58
C LYS A 189 7.73 -7.98 -3.62
N MET A 190 9.02 -8.00 -3.31
CA MET A 190 9.66 -6.97 -2.49
C MET A 190 9.62 -5.58 -3.16
N THR A 191 9.61 -5.54 -4.49
CA THR A 191 9.70 -4.29 -5.27
C THR A 191 8.37 -3.75 -5.79
N SER A 192 7.34 -4.60 -5.94
CA SER A 192 6.02 -4.24 -6.47
C SER A 192 5.16 -3.38 -5.53
N GLY A 193 5.55 -3.29 -4.25
CA GLY A 193 4.81 -2.59 -3.22
C GLY A 193 5.01 -1.08 -3.11
N PHE A 194 4.05 -0.44 -2.43
CA PHE A 194 4.19 0.94 -1.95
C PHE A 194 5.31 1.06 -0.91
N GLN A 195 6.02 2.18 -0.91
CA GLN A 195 7.02 2.47 0.11
C GLN A 195 6.38 2.51 1.50
N MET A 196 7.11 1.99 2.50
CA MET A 196 6.67 1.91 3.90
C MET A 196 5.39 1.09 4.15
N ALA A 197 4.90 0.33 3.17
CA ALA A 197 3.79 -0.60 3.34
C ALA A 197 4.30 -2.04 3.28
N PRO A 198 3.93 -2.92 4.24
CA PRO A 198 4.35 -4.31 4.23
C PRO A 198 3.70 -5.06 3.06
N GLN A 199 4.52 -5.71 2.24
CA GLN A 199 4.12 -6.60 1.16
C GLN A 199 4.22 -8.04 1.60
N ILE A 200 3.22 -8.86 1.26
CA ILE A 200 3.27 -10.28 1.58
C ILE A 200 4.18 -10.99 0.57
N ILE A 201 5.24 -11.62 1.06
CA ILE A 201 6.15 -12.42 0.24
C ILE A 201 5.58 -13.82 0.08
N LYS A 202 5.34 -14.53 1.20
CA LYS A 202 4.80 -15.88 1.22
C LYS A 202 3.80 -16.03 2.37
N LYS A 203 2.64 -16.63 2.07
CA LYS A 203 1.62 -17.02 3.04
C LYS A 203 1.73 -18.51 3.35
N ASP A 204 1.16 -18.89 4.48
CA ASP A 204 1.06 -20.27 4.94
C ASP A 204 2.43 -20.97 4.98
N VAL A 205 3.43 -20.26 5.53
CA VAL A 205 4.77 -20.84 5.70
C VAL A 205 4.75 -21.94 6.76
N SER A 206 5.58 -22.96 6.55
CA SER A 206 5.79 -24.00 7.54
C SER A 206 6.34 -23.40 8.84
N GLU A 207 6.14 -24.14 9.94
CA GLU A 207 6.63 -23.71 11.25
C GLU A 207 8.17 -23.59 11.27
N GLN A 208 8.85 -24.46 10.55
CA GLN A 208 10.32 -24.45 10.44
C GLN A 208 10.80 -23.22 9.67
N GLU A 209 10.23 -22.94 8.49
CA GLU A 209 10.53 -21.73 7.71
C GLU A 209 10.28 -20.46 8.53
N TYR A 210 9.14 -20.40 9.22
CA TYR A 210 8.78 -19.28 10.08
C TYR A 210 9.80 -19.06 11.20
N ALA A 211 10.19 -20.13 11.91
CA ALA A 211 11.14 -20.05 13.02
C ALA A 211 12.52 -19.57 12.55
N VAL A 212 13.05 -20.17 11.47
CA VAL A 212 14.37 -19.82 10.92
C VAL A 212 14.42 -18.36 10.47
N ILE A 213 13.36 -17.87 9.81
CA ILE A 213 13.30 -16.45 9.40
C ILE A 213 13.16 -15.55 10.62
N SER A 214 12.29 -15.92 11.58
CA SER A 214 12.03 -15.12 12.78
C SER A 214 13.29 -14.93 13.64
N GLU A 215 14.16 -15.94 13.71
CA GLU A 215 15.45 -15.84 14.41
C GLU A 215 16.46 -14.96 13.67
N ASN A 216 16.36 -14.89 12.33
CA ASN A 216 17.33 -14.21 11.48
C ASN A 216 16.87 -12.82 11.00
N LEU A 217 15.77 -12.27 11.54
CA LEU A 217 15.21 -10.98 11.13
C LEU A 217 16.23 -9.82 11.20
N ALA A 218 17.17 -9.87 12.16
CA ALA A 218 18.21 -8.86 12.30
C ALA A 218 19.12 -8.74 11.07
N ASN A 219 19.30 -9.83 10.30
CA ASN A 219 20.12 -9.88 9.09
C ASN A 219 19.30 -9.70 7.81
N LEU A 220 17.97 -9.57 7.91
CA LEU A 220 17.04 -9.46 6.80
C LEU A 220 16.33 -8.09 6.88
N PRO A 221 17.00 -6.99 6.51
CA PRO A 221 16.43 -5.66 6.64
C PRO A 221 15.11 -5.54 5.87
N GLY A 222 14.07 -5.08 6.56
CA GLY A 222 12.73 -4.92 5.99
C GLY A 222 11.88 -6.19 5.96
N VAL A 223 12.44 -7.36 6.23
CA VAL A 223 11.66 -8.61 6.37
C VAL A 223 11.03 -8.66 7.75
N ASP A 224 9.81 -9.17 7.83
CA ASP A 224 9.14 -9.48 9.08
C ASP A 224 8.42 -10.83 9.00
N ALA A 225 8.36 -11.53 10.14
CA ALA A 225 7.65 -12.79 10.30
C ALA A 225 6.43 -12.52 11.18
N SER A 226 5.25 -12.57 10.58
CA SER A 226 4.00 -12.19 11.23
C SER A 226 2.89 -13.21 10.98
N VAL A 227 1.78 -13.04 11.68
CA VAL A 227 0.57 -13.84 11.46
C VAL A 227 -0.42 -13.01 10.67
N ASP A 228 -0.79 -13.52 9.50
CA ASP A 228 -1.88 -12.97 8.69
C ASP A 228 -3.19 -13.73 8.91
N TRP A 229 -4.30 -13.11 8.52
CA TRP A 229 -5.64 -13.64 8.70
C TRP A 229 -6.35 -13.74 7.34
N GLU A 230 -6.79 -14.94 6.98
CA GLU A 230 -7.54 -15.17 5.74
C GLU A 230 -9.01 -15.45 6.03
N ARG A 231 -9.92 -14.87 5.25
CA ARG A 231 -11.37 -15.03 5.45
C ARG A 231 -11.82 -16.42 4.98
N ILE A 232 -12.45 -17.19 5.87
CA ILE A 232 -13.06 -18.49 5.53
C ILE A 232 -14.58 -18.36 5.55
N TYR A 233 -15.23 -18.88 4.51
CA TYR A 233 -16.67 -19.02 4.43
C TYR A 233 -17.04 -20.48 4.66
N VAL A 234 -17.86 -20.74 5.68
CA VAL A 234 -18.29 -22.10 6.05
C VAL A 234 -19.27 -22.63 4.98
N ASN A 235 -19.41 -23.96 4.89
CA ASN A 235 -20.29 -24.66 3.93
C ASN A 235 -19.97 -24.32 2.46
N ASP A 236 -18.69 -24.36 2.09
CA ASP A 236 -18.17 -24.14 0.73
C ASP A 236 -18.68 -22.86 0.05
N GLY A 237 -19.01 -21.84 0.86
CA GLY A 237 -19.49 -20.56 0.35
C GLY A 237 -20.92 -20.58 -0.19
N LEU A 238 -21.78 -21.49 0.29
CA LEU A 238 -23.21 -21.56 -0.09
C LEU A 238 -23.92 -20.19 -0.05
N PHE A 239 -23.57 -19.34 0.91
CA PHE A 239 -24.15 -18.01 1.11
C PHE A 239 -23.28 -16.86 0.59
N ARG A 240 -22.24 -17.15 -0.21
CA ARG A 240 -21.27 -16.14 -0.67
C ARG A 240 -21.91 -15.03 -1.51
N SER A 241 -23.01 -15.32 -2.20
CA SER A 241 -23.79 -14.33 -2.96
C SER A 241 -24.48 -13.27 -2.09
N VAL A 242 -24.76 -13.58 -0.83
CA VAL A 242 -25.39 -12.66 0.14
C VAL A 242 -24.36 -12.09 1.11
N LEU A 243 -23.40 -12.92 1.55
CA LEU A 243 -22.33 -12.47 2.45
C LEU A 243 -21.39 -11.49 1.75
N GLY A 244 -21.10 -11.73 0.47
CA GLY A 244 -20.16 -10.95 -0.31
C GLY A 244 -18.70 -11.36 -0.11
N ASN A 245 -17.80 -10.55 -0.64
CA ASN A 245 -16.38 -10.83 -0.72
C ASN A 245 -15.56 -9.74 -0.04
N VAL A 246 -14.38 -10.11 0.44
CA VAL A 246 -13.34 -9.19 0.91
C VAL A 246 -12.26 -9.07 -0.16
N SER A 247 -11.55 -7.94 -0.23
CA SER A 247 -10.38 -7.78 -1.08
C SER A 247 -9.20 -8.64 -0.63
N ASN A 248 -8.32 -8.95 -1.59
CA ASN A 248 -7.17 -9.81 -1.38
C ASN A 248 -5.97 -8.96 -0.93
N ALA A 249 -4.94 -9.58 -0.35
CA ALA A 249 -3.74 -8.84 0.05
C ALA A 249 -2.99 -8.19 -1.12
N ASP A 250 -3.00 -8.83 -2.30
CA ASP A 250 -2.37 -8.29 -3.51
C ASP A 250 -3.18 -7.16 -4.16
N GLU A 251 -4.51 -7.18 -3.96
CA GLU A 251 -5.42 -6.15 -4.48
C GLU A 251 -5.46 -4.93 -3.56
N GLY A 252 -5.45 -5.15 -2.24
CA GLY A 252 -5.56 -4.11 -1.23
C GLY A 252 -6.90 -3.37 -1.32
N LEU A 253 -6.85 -2.05 -1.27
CA LEU A 253 -8.04 -1.19 -1.34
C LEU A 253 -8.60 -1.09 -2.78
N PRO A 254 -9.92 -1.19 -2.98
CA PRO A 254 -10.57 -0.95 -4.26
C PRO A 254 -10.23 0.44 -4.82
N ARG A 255 -9.82 0.49 -6.10
CA ARG A 255 -9.35 1.74 -6.74
C ARG A 255 -10.43 2.81 -6.78
N GLU A 256 -11.69 2.40 -6.95
CA GLU A 256 -12.85 3.29 -7.08
C GLU A 256 -13.18 4.00 -5.77
N ARG A 257 -12.74 3.45 -4.62
CA ARG A 257 -13.02 3.97 -3.28
C ARG A 257 -11.75 4.22 -2.47
N LEU A 258 -10.62 4.39 -3.14
CA LEU A 258 -9.33 4.55 -2.48
C LEU A 258 -9.35 5.70 -1.46
N ASP A 259 -9.81 6.88 -1.88
CA ASP A 259 -9.86 8.07 -1.02
C ASP A 259 -10.80 7.87 0.18
N TYR A 260 -11.94 7.20 -0.03
CA TYR A 260 -12.90 6.88 1.04
C TYR A 260 -12.24 6.09 2.18
N TYR A 261 -11.37 5.13 1.85
CA TYR A 261 -10.69 4.28 2.82
C TYR A 261 -9.44 4.94 3.40
N LEU A 262 -8.60 5.60 2.59
CA LEU A 262 -7.36 6.24 3.07
C LEU A 262 -7.62 7.30 4.16
N VAL A 263 -8.72 8.03 4.00
CA VAL A 263 -9.25 9.01 4.94
C VAL A 263 -9.67 8.37 6.28
N ARG A 264 -10.23 7.16 6.24
CA ARG A 264 -10.68 6.37 7.40
C ARG A 264 -9.56 5.54 8.02
N ASP A 265 -8.34 6.01 7.88
CA ASP A 265 -7.12 5.38 8.37
C ASP A 265 -6.73 4.01 7.77
N TYR A 266 -7.37 3.59 6.68
CA TYR A 266 -6.92 2.38 5.99
C TYR A 266 -5.58 2.61 5.29
N SER A 267 -4.77 1.56 5.24
CA SER A 267 -3.56 1.46 4.43
C SER A 267 -3.89 0.90 3.05
N ARG A 268 -3.07 1.21 2.04
CA ARG A 268 -3.31 0.79 0.64
C ARG A 268 -3.43 -0.72 0.46
N ASN A 269 -2.74 -1.51 1.29
CA ASN A 269 -2.75 -2.96 1.24
C ASN A 269 -3.86 -3.58 2.11
N ASP A 270 -4.77 -2.77 2.65
CA ASP A 270 -5.80 -3.28 3.56
C ASP A 270 -6.88 -4.04 2.83
N ARG A 271 -7.37 -5.06 3.53
CA ARG A 271 -8.46 -5.89 3.06
C ARG A 271 -9.79 -5.38 3.58
N VAL A 272 -10.69 -5.07 2.65
CA VAL A 272 -11.98 -4.46 2.93
C VAL A 272 -13.11 -5.25 2.27
N GLY A 273 -14.29 -5.21 2.86
CA GLY A 273 -15.51 -5.76 2.30
C GLY A 273 -15.86 -5.06 0.99
N LYS A 274 -15.81 -5.82 -0.11
CA LYS A 274 -16.07 -5.33 -1.47
C LYS A 274 -17.54 -5.38 -1.84
N SER A 275 -18.32 -6.27 -1.24
CA SER A 275 -19.72 -6.47 -1.63
C SER A 275 -20.61 -6.94 -0.49
N TYR A 276 -21.93 -6.68 -0.65
CA TYR A 276 -23.01 -7.15 0.20
C TYR A 276 -22.78 -6.94 1.70
N ILE A 277 -22.99 -7.98 2.54
CA ILE A 277 -22.87 -7.88 4.00
C ILE A 277 -21.48 -7.46 4.44
N GLU A 278 -20.42 -8.02 3.83
CA GLU A 278 -19.03 -7.64 4.14
C GLU A 278 -18.79 -6.14 3.94
N GLN A 279 -19.34 -5.55 2.87
CA GLN A 279 -19.23 -4.12 2.61
C GLN A 279 -20.14 -3.28 3.53
N GLN A 280 -21.40 -3.70 3.69
CA GLN A 280 -22.40 -2.96 4.46
C GLN A 280 -22.02 -2.82 5.93
N TYR A 281 -21.36 -3.84 6.48
CA TYR A 281 -20.92 -3.88 7.87
C TYR A 281 -19.41 -3.72 8.02
N GLU A 282 -18.72 -3.13 7.04
CA GLU A 282 -17.26 -2.89 7.13
C GLU A 282 -16.89 -2.18 8.43
N ASP A 283 -17.65 -1.15 8.82
CA ASP A 283 -17.40 -0.35 10.04
C ASP A 283 -17.43 -1.18 11.35
N VAL A 284 -18.09 -2.34 11.33
CA VAL A 284 -18.21 -3.24 12.50
C VAL A 284 -17.33 -4.49 12.33
N LEU A 285 -17.13 -4.94 11.10
CA LEU A 285 -16.36 -6.14 10.77
C LEU A 285 -14.87 -5.86 10.65
N HIS A 286 -14.46 -4.63 10.34
CA HIS A 286 -13.04 -4.30 10.27
C HIS A 286 -12.41 -4.46 11.65
N GLY A 287 -11.27 -5.15 11.70
CA GLY A 287 -10.51 -5.24 12.94
C GLY A 287 -9.83 -3.91 13.25
N THR A 288 -9.71 -3.58 14.53
CA THR A 288 -8.88 -2.45 14.98
C THR A 288 -7.42 -2.88 15.00
N LYS A 289 -6.58 -2.18 14.25
CA LYS A 289 -5.14 -2.48 14.19
C LYS A 289 -4.42 -1.92 15.40
N LYS A 290 -3.34 -2.58 15.78
CA LYS A 290 -2.30 -1.96 16.61
C LYS A 290 -1.44 -1.10 15.69
N GLU A 291 -1.41 0.21 15.92
CA GLU A 291 -0.52 1.11 15.18
C GLU A 291 0.91 0.97 15.71
N VAL A 292 1.84 0.66 14.81
CA VAL A 292 3.27 0.76 15.07
C VAL A 292 3.76 2.03 14.40
N ARG A 293 4.00 3.09 15.19
CA ARG A 293 4.55 4.35 14.67
C ARG A 293 6.07 4.26 14.63
N SER A 294 6.63 4.24 13.43
CA SER A 294 8.07 4.39 13.22
C SER A 294 8.40 5.85 12.96
N ILE A 295 9.16 6.46 13.87
CA ILE A 295 9.70 7.82 13.69
C ILE A 295 11.02 7.69 12.95
N ALA A 296 11.07 8.21 11.73
CA ALA A 296 12.28 8.24 10.92
C ALA A 296 13.05 9.56 11.11
N ASP A 297 14.38 9.52 11.03
CA ASP A 297 15.21 10.72 10.95
C ASP A 297 15.06 11.42 9.57
N LYS A 298 15.66 12.60 9.41
CA LYS A 298 15.66 13.34 8.13
C LYS A 298 16.32 12.56 6.97
N GLN A 299 17.07 11.50 7.27
CA GLN A 299 17.76 10.63 6.31
C GLN A 299 16.96 9.36 5.97
N GLY A 300 15.87 9.07 6.70
CA GLY A 300 14.97 7.94 6.49
C GLY A 300 15.24 6.73 7.39
N ASN A 301 16.18 6.79 8.34
CA ASN A 301 16.44 5.70 9.26
C ASN A 301 15.41 5.70 10.39
N THR A 302 14.88 4.54 10.75
CA THR A 302 13.95 4.40 11.88
C THR A 302 14.69 4.64 13.20
N ILE A 303 14.38 5.75 13.88
CA ILE A 303 14.98 6.10 15.19
C ILE A 303 14.24 5.37 16.32
N ARG A 304 12.91 5.28 16.23
CA ARG A 304 12.08 4.79 17.32
C ARG A 304 10.77 4.20 16.83
N THR A 305 10.46 3.01 17.33
CA THR A 305 9.19 2.31 17.10
C THR A 305 8.33 2.42 18.34
N CYS A 306 7.20 3.12 18.26
CA CYS A 306 6.23 3.24 19.34
C CYS A 306 4.97 2.43 19.02
N LEU A 307 4.64 1.48 19.89
CA LEU A 307 3.35 0.80 19.86
C LEU A 307 2.30 1.74 20.43
N LYS A 308 1.35 2.16 19.61
CA LYS A 308 0.15 2.87 20.07
C LYS A 308 -0.96 1.83 20.15
N SER A 309 -1.25 1.39 21.38
CA SER A 309 -2.49 0.64 21.64
C SER A 309 -3.61 1.66 21.83
N PHE A 310 -4.72 1.45 21.15
CA PHE A 310 -6.01 2.05 21.50
C PHE A 310 -6.62 1.31 22.69
#